data_AF-A0A286EBC0-F1
#
_entry.id   AF-A0A286EBC0-F1
#
_cell.length_a   1.000
_cell.length_b   1.000
_cell.length_c   1.000
_cell.angle_alpha   90.00
_cell.angle_beta   90.00
_cell.angle_gamma   90.00
#
_symmetry.space_group_name_H-M   'P 1'
#
loop_
_entity.id
_entity.type
_entity.pdbx_description
1 polymer ?
#
loop_
_entity_poly.entity_id
_entity_poly.type
_entity_poly.pdbx_seq_one_letter_code
_entity_poly.pdbx_strand_id
1 'polypeptide(L)'
;MNRRNHRHNRYSRPRSLWEHSKPFRQLSYWMIFVGVLFLLGTWSAHQQNHAQGVAAAQSIPTPAPHQPTPQTVPIQPAIAPPVPVQTAQPVQNGLSNYPLANKTLGNNVNPHNTLPLTGFDAYYMNEDQPSIVVAKENVAQVAMNYAYAEFHNIPSEKFLGYWVGKLRVPQDGLYEISANLSWSSVRVLIDKHIIVDKNNSFPSQTIYLTKGEYKLEVEYNNNWHTVGFQLNVKPHSPSVSRNDLRQNLASLNLPNNTVVYAASVYESNNQGNRINIQTPNHETRPYILLLSSYDSVNWEVVGTTRPVLILYDNKSNVRASGLSNTLAVDYSIHYNAFARQHDCHCSGSGHFTCSSSEHKNANEILQDVQSTLGYPLVGFSGEYATSALTVPQASVNANFLNEIKLAEQKRAAEEKACQAQVKRGFEDLVR
;
A
#
# COMPACT_ATOMS: atom_id res chain seq x y z
N MET A 1 51.52 1.07 54.68
CA MET A 1 50.62 2.03 55.37
C MET A 1 50.55 3.31 54.56
N ASN A 2 49.34 3.67 54.11
CA ASN A 2 48.84 5.01 53.73
C ASN A 2 49.59 5.87 52.69
N ARG A 3 48.94 6.65 51.82
CA ARG A 3 47.57 6.74 51.26
C ARG A 3 47.63 7.88 50.21
N ARG A 4 47.05 7.62 49.03
CA ARG A 4 46.45 8.51 48.02
C ARG A 4 46.33 10.02 48.33
N ASN A 5 46.50 10.83 47.27
CA ASN A 5 45.44 11.72 46.77
C ASN A 5 45.66 12.16 45.31
N HIS A 6 44.88 11.56 44.40
CA HIS A 6 44.66 12.03 43.02
C HIS A 6 43.61 13.15 43.01
N ARG A 7 43.89 14.22 42.28
CA ARG A 7 42.95 15.32 41.99
C ARG A 7 41.82 14.84 41.08
N HIS A 8 40.57 15.03 41.50
CA HIS A 8 39.39 14.94 40.63
C HIS A 8 39.04 16.33 40.08
N ASN A 9 39.17 16.51 38.76
CA ASN A 9 38.47 17.57 38.02
C ASN A 9 37.00 17.17 37.88
N ARG A 10 36.08 17.98 38.41
CA ARG A 10 34.64 17.88 38.13
C ARG A 10 34.33 18.67 36.86
N TYR A 11 33.86 17.97 35.83
CA TYR A 11 33.17 18.58 34.70
C TYR A 11 31.76 19.01 35.12
N SER A 12 31.44 20.29 34.95
CA SER A 12 30.10 20.86 35.13
C SER A 12 29.20 20.42 33.97
N ARG A 13 28.06 19.78 34.25
CA ARG A 13 27.02 19.51 33.23
C ARG A 13 26.35 20.84 32.79
N PRO A 14 26.14 21.09 31.49
CA PRO A 14 25.31 22.22 31.07
C PRO A 14 23.85 21.97 31.49
N ARG A 15 23.25 22.97 32.15
CA ARG A 15 21.84 22.97 32.55
C ARG A 15 20.93 23.15 31.32
N SER A 16 19.79 22.45 31.30
CA SER A 16 18.89 22.46 30.13
C SER A 16 18.14 23.79 29.99
N LEU A 17 17.71 24.10 28.77
CA LEU A 17 16.94 25.31 28.42
C LEU A 17 15.64 25.46 29.25
N TRP A 18 15.15 24.37 29.82
CA TRP A 18 14.00 24.34 30.73
C TRP A 18 14.23 25.12 32.03
N GLU A 19 15.46 25.14 32.55
CA GLU A 19 15.78 25.75 33.84
C GLU A 19 16.01 27.27 33.78
N HIS A 20 16.25 27.85 32.60
CA HIS A 20 16.60 29.27 32.45
C HIS A 20 15.57 30.12 31.70
N SER A 21 14.73 29.51 30.86
CA SER A 21 13.82 30.28 30.01
C SER A 21 12.37 30.14 30.46
N LYS A 22 11.86 31.18 31.15
CA LYS A 22 10.42 31.37 31.38
C LYS A 22 9.59 31.26 30.08
N PRO A 23 9.98 31.87 28.94
CA PRO A 23 9.21 31.75 27.71
C PRO A 23 9.27 30.33 27.10
N PHE A 24 10.36 29.59 27.26
CA PHE A 24 10.45 28.21 26.78
C PHE A 24 9.49 27.27 27.53
N ARG A 25 9.34 27.45 28.85
CA ARG A 25 8.35 26.70 29.63
C ARG A 25 6.91 27.05 29.23
N GLN A 26 6.64 28.33 28.97
CA GLN A 26 5.32 28.77 28.49
C GLN A 26 4.99 28.17 27.11
N LEU A 27 5.93 28.16 26.17
CA LEU A 27 5.79 27.49 24.87
C LEU A 27 5.55 25.98 25.02
N SER A 28 6.25 25.33 25.94
CA SER A 28 6.10 23.89 26.19
C SER A 28 4.73 23.56 26.80
N TYR A 29 4.22 24.38 27.72
CA TYR A 29 2.86 24.22 28.25
C TYR A 29 1.79 24.47 27.19
N TRP A 30 2.00 25.44 26.28
CA TRP A 30 1.10 25.68 25.15
C TRP A 30 1.04 24.50 24.18
N MET A 31 2.19 23.90 23.84
CA MET A 31 2.26 22.71 22.99
C MET A 31 1.52 21.52 23.61
N ILE A 32 1.69 21.29 24.92
CA ILE A 32 0.98 20.24 25.66
C ILE A 32 -0.54 20.51 25.66
N PHE A 33 -0.95 21.76 25.89
CA PHE A 33 -2.36 22.14 25.92
C PHE A 33 -3.06 21.95 24.57
N VAL A 34 -2.40 22.34 23.47
CA VAL A 34 -2.92 22.11 22.11
C VAL A 34 -3.01 20.61 21.80
N GLY A 35 -2.02 19.81 22.22
CA GLY A 35 -2.06 18.36 22.07
C GLY A 35 -3.23 17.71 22.82
N VAL A 36 -3.54 18.17 24.04
CA VAL A 36 -4.69 17.68 24.81
C VAL A 36 -6.02 18.06 24.15
N LEU A 37 -6.14 19.28 23.61
CA LEU A 37 -7.34 19.69 22.87
C LEU A 37 -7.55 18.87 21.59
N PHE A 38 -6.46 18.52 20.90
CA PHE A 38 -6.52 17.66 19.71
C PHE A 38 -7.00 16.24 20.06
N LEU A 39 -6.50 15.67 21.17
CA LEU A 39 -6.92 14.35 21.67
C LEU A 39 -8.39 14.33 22.14
N LEU A 40 -8.88 15.41 22.76
CA LEU A 40 -10.28 15.53 23.15
C LEU A 40 -11.21 15.67 21.92
N GLY A 41 -10.76 16.37 20.88
CA GLY A 41 -11.49 16.52 19.62
C GLY A 41 -11.65 15.19 18.86
N THR A 42 -10.59 14.39 18.76
CA THR A 42 -10.64 13.08 18.08
C THR A 42 -11.45 12.05 18.86
N TRP A 43 -11.43 12.10 20.20
CA TRP A 43 -12.25 11.22 21.05
C TRP A 43 -13.75 11.53 20.93
N SER A 44 -14.12 12.81 20.86
CA SER A 44 -15.52 13.23 20.64
C SER A 44 -16.04 12.80 19.26
N ALA A 45 -15.22 12.94 18.21
CA ALA A 45 -15.56 12.49 16.85
C ALA A 45 -15.69 10.95 16.78
N HIS A 46 -14.89 10.20 17.55
CA HIS A 46 -14.98 8.74 17.59
C HIS A 46 -16.26 8.26 18.27
N GLN A 47 -16.71 8.90 19.36
CA GLN A 47 -17.97 8.53 20.02
C GLN A 47 -19.22 8.77 19.15
N GLN A 48 -19.24 9.84 18.35
CA GLN A 48 -20.38 10.12 17.46
C GLN A 48 -20.53 9.06 16.35
N ASN A 49 -19.41 8.56 15.81
CA ASN A 49 -19.43 7.52 14.77
C ASN A 49 -19.87 6.15 15.31
N HIS A 50 -19.56 5.82 16.58
CA HIS A 50 -20.04 4.58 17.21
C HIS A 50 -21.55 4.60 17.49
N ALA A 51 -22.12 5.74 17.90
CA ALA A 51 -23.55 5.84 18.17
C ALA A 51 -24.43 5.64 16.92
N GLN A 52 -23.94 6.06 15.75
CA GLN A 52 -24.67 5.89 14.47
C GLN A 52 -24.57 4.46 13.92
N GLY A 53 -23.46 3.74 14.17
CA GLY A 53 -23.29 2.35 13.75
C GLY A 53 -24.18 1.35 14.49
N VAL A 54 -24.47 1.59 15.78
CA VAL A 54 -25.27 0.67 16.61
C VAL A 54 -26.76 0.77 16.33
N ALA A 55 -27.27 1.96 15.95
CA ALA A 55 -28.68 2.15 15.62
C ALA A 55 -29.10 1.47 14.31
N ALA A 56 -28.17 1.31 13.35
CA ALA A 56 -28.45 0.68 12.06
C ALA A 56 -28.46 -0.86 12.10
N ALA A 57 -27.88 -1.47 13.15
CA ALA A 57 -27.76 -2.93 13.26
C ALA A 57 -29.01 -3.63 13.86
N GLN A 58 -29.99 -2.87 14.38
CA GLN A 58 -31.12 -3.43 15.12
C GLN A 58 -32.41 -3.64 14.29
N SER A 59 -32.39 -3.43 12.97
CA SER A 59 -33.61 -3.41 12.14
C SER A 59 -33.68 -4.43 11.00
N ILE A 60 -32.91 -5.53 11.02
CA ILE A 60 -33.03 -6.60 10.02
C ILE A 60 -33.93 -7.74 10.54
N PRO A 61 -35.11 -8.00 9.94
CA PRO A 61 -35.94 -9.16 10.30
C PRO A 61 -35.37 -10.46 9.71
N THR A 62 -35.45 -11.53 10.49
CA THR A 62 -34.95 -12.88 10.17
C THR A 62 -35.84 -13.58 9.13
N PRO A 63 -35.29 -14.16 8.03
CA PRO A 63 -36.08 -15.02 7.14
C PRO A 63 -36.16 -16.47 7.64
N ALA A 64 -37.32 -17.10 7.45
CA ALA A 64 -37.63 -18.49 7.78
C ALA A 64 -36.87 -19.51 6.88
N PRO A 65 -36.71 -20.78 7.32
CA PRO A 65 -35.91 -21.77 6.60
C PRO A 65 -36.67 -22.38 5.41
N HIS A 66 -36.02 -22.46 4.24
CA HIS A 66 -36.52 -23.18 3.06
C HIS A 66 -35.63 -24.39 2.73
N GLN A 67 -36.30 -25.51 2.46
CA GLN A 67 -35.73 -26.81 2.08
C GLN A 67 -35.07 -26.77 0.69
N PRO A 68 -34.08 -27.64 0.42
CA PRO A 68 -33.33 -27.62 -0.83
C PRO A 68 -34.06 -28.36 -1.97
N THR A 69 -34.33 -27.65 -3.07
CA THR A 69 -34.64 -28.26 -4.38
C THR A 69 -33.37 -28.43 -5.23
N PRO A 70 -33.28 -29.44 -6.11
CA PRO A 70 -32.06 -29.75 -6.86
C PRO A 70 -31.74 -28.66 -7.89
N GLN A 71 -30.55 -28.07 -7.80
CA GLN A 71 -30.09 -27.08 -8.77
C GLN A 71 -29.54 -27.78 -10.01
N THR A 72 -30.25 -27.64 -11.13
CA THR A 72 -29.73 -27.82 -12.48
C THR A 72 -28.61 -26.81 -12.74
N VAL A 73 -27.43 -27.31 -13.09
CA VAL A 73 -26.22 -26.54 -13.44
C VAL A 73 -26.49 -25.67 -14.67
N PRO A 74 -26.37 -24.34 -14.60
CA PRO A 74 -26.34 -23.50 -15.79
C PRO A 74 -24.98 -23.63 -16.47
N ILE A 75 -25.00 -24.01 -17.75
CA ILE A 75 -23.83 -24.10 -18.63
C ILE A 75 -23.15 -22.73 -18.72
N GLN A 76 -21.89 -22.64 -18.27
CA GLN A 76 -21.01 -21.48 -18.43
C GLN A 76 -20.69 -21.28 -19.92
N PRO A 77 -20.82 -20.06 -20.48
CA PRO A 77 -20.11 -19.69 -21.69
C PRO A 77 -18.61 -19.58 -21.37
N ALA A 78 -17.80 -20.40 -22.02
CA ALA A 78 -16.35 -20.33 -21.95
C ALA A 78 -15.85 -19.03 -22.60
N ILE A 79 -15.35 -18.10 -21.80
CA ILE A 79 -14.57 -16.95 -22.26
C ILE A 79 -13.17 -17.13 -21.66
N ALA A 80 -12.21 -17.46 -22.53
CA ALA A 80 -10.75 -17.49 -22.41
C ALA A 80 -10.10 -18.04 -21.12
N PRO A 81 -9.08 -18.92 -21.22
CA PRO A 81 -8.38 -19.43 -20.04
C PRO A 81 -7.70 -18.29 -19.26
N PRO A 82 -7.46 -18.45 -17.95
CA PRO A 82 -6.58 -17.55 -17.20
C PRO A 82 -5.22 -17.53 -17.92
N VAL A 83 -4.57 -16.37 -17.92
CA VAL A 83 -3.24 -16.16 -18.50
C VAL A 83 -2.34 -17.38 -18.24
N PRO A 84 -1.66 -17.95 -19.26
CA PRO A 84 -0.90 -19.18 -19.08
C PRO A 84 0.18 -19.00 -18.02
N VAL A 85 0.13 -19.78 -16.93
CA VAL A 85 1.24 -19.89 -16.00
C VAL A 85 2.41 -20.50 -16.76
N GLN A 86 3.56 -19.84 -16.73
CA GLN A 86 4.73 -20.32 -17.43
C GLN A 86 5.19 -21.66 -16.82
N THR A 87 5.16 -22.73 -17.60
CA THR A 87 5.60 -24.05 -17.18
C THR A 87 7.11 -24.20 -17.45
N ALA A 88 7.94 -23.95 -16.44
CA ALA A 88 9.31 -24.46 -16.47
C ALA A 88 9.32 -25.97 -16.16
N GLN A 89 10.38 -26.69 -16.57
CA GLN A 89 10.54 -28.08 -16.16
C GLN A 89 10.77 -28.15 -14.63
N PRO A 90 10.10 -29.06 -13.90
CA PRO A 90 10.15 -29.14 -12.43
C PRO A 90 11.56 -29.22 -11.81
N VAL A 91 12.53 -29.70 -12.58
CA VAL A 91 13.85 -30.13 -12.08
C VAL A 91 14.80 -28.97 -11.78
N GLN A 92 14.69 -27.81 -12.46
CA GLN A 92 15.64 -26.71 -12.28
C GLN A 92 15.29 -25.78 -11.10
N ASN A 93 14.00 -25.59 -10.80
CA ASN A 93 13.53 -24.62 -9.80
C ASN A 93 12.62 -25.25 -8.72
N GLY A 94 12.67 -26.56 -8.49
CA GLY A 94 11.86 -27.22 -7.47
C GLY A 94 12.36 -26.97 -6.04
N LEU A 95 11.48 -27.22 -5.05
CA LEU A 95 11.79 -27.06 -3.61
C LEU A 95 13.07 -27.78 -3.16
N SER A 96 13.34 -28.97 -3.70
CA SER A 96 14.53 -29.78 -3.34
C SER A 96 15.87 -29.12 -3.66
N ASN A 97 15.89 -28.08 -4.51
CA ASN A 97 17.11 -27.36 -4.87
C ASN A 97 17.48 -26.28 -3.85
N TYR A 98 16.63 -26.03 -2.86
CA TYR A 98 16.84 -25.04 -1.82
C TYR A 98 17.33 -25.68 -0.52
N PRO A 99 18.22 -25.02 0.24
CA PRO A 99 18.71 -25.57 1.50
C PRO A 99 17.62 -25.56 2.58
N LEU A 100 17.65 -26.55 3.46
CA LEU A 100 16.78 -26.58 4.64
C LEU A 100 17.28 -25.63 5.73
N ALA A 101 16.35 -24.95 6.41
CA ALA A 101 16.67 -24.17 7.59
C ALA A 101 16.86 -25.06 8.82
N ASN A 102 18.03 -24.93 9.45
CA ASN A 102 18.34 -25.61 10.72
C ASN A 102 17.73 -24.91 11.94
N LYS A 103 17.52 -23.59 11.86
CA LYS A 103 16.94 -22.76 12.91
C LYS A 103 16.04 -21.69 12.29
N THR A 104 14.84 -21.55 12.85
CA THR A 104 13.80 -20.59 12.46
C THR A 104 13.28 -19.86 13.70
N LEU A 105 12.73 -18.65 13.53
CA LEU A 105 11.96 -17.98 14.57
C LEU A 105 10.79 -18.87 15.01
N GLY A 106 10.18 -19.58 14.06
CA GLY A 106 9.12 -20.56 14.30
C GLY A 106 9.47 -21.63 15.34
N ASN A 107 10.74 -22.06 15.41
CA ASN A 107 11.18 -23.01 16.45
C ASN A 107 11.00 -22.47 17.87
N ASN A 108 11.03 -21.15 18.05
CA ASN A 108 10.89 -20.49 19.34
C ASN A 108 9.45 -20.07 19.61
N VAL A 109 8.79 -19.43 18.63
CA VAL A 109 7.47 -18.80 18.84
C VAL A 109 6.29 -19.67 18.44
N ASN A 110 6.51 -20.69 17.62
CA ASN A 110 5.51 -21.69 17.22
C ASN A 110 6.07 -23.13 17.40
N PRO A 111 6.47 -23.52 18.63
CA PRO A 111 7.17 -24.79 18.87
C PRO A 111 6.31 -26.02 18.56
N HIS A 112 4.98 -25.89 18.61
CA HIS A 112 4.03 -26.95 18.25
C HIS A 112 3.78 -27.04 16.74
N ASN A 113 4.39 -26.15 15.94
CA ASN A 113 4.25 -26.10 14.48
C ASN A 113 2.77 -26.06 14.04
N THR A 114 1.95 -25.30 14.78
CA THR A 114 0.53 -25.13 14.47
C THR A 114 0.35 -24.21 13.27
N LEU A 115 -0.60 -24.54 12.39
CA LEU A 115 -0.97 -23.73 11.24
C LEU A 115 -2.44 -23.28 11.39
N PRO A 116 -2.75 -22.01 11.09
CA PRO A 116 -4.13 -21.56 11.10
C PRO A 116 -4.96 -22.23 9.98
N LEU A 117 -6.28 -22.29 10.18
CA LEU A 117 -7.22 -22.76 9.15
C LEU A 117 -7.32 -21.79 7.97
N THR A 118 -7.23 -20.48 8.24
CA THR A 118 -7.30 -19.40 7.26
C THR A 118 -6.25 -18.34 7.58
N GLY A 119 -5.70 -17.71 6.54
CA GLY A 119 -4.71 -16.64 6.69
C GLY A 119 -3.40 -17.12 7.31
N PHE A 120 -2.82 -16.28 8.15
CA PHE A 120 -1.54 -16.47 8.81
C PHE A 120 -1.66 -16.15 10.29
N ASP A 121 -1.04 -16.99 11.13
CA ASP A 121 -0.75 -16.59 12.49
C ASP A 121 0.51 -15.72 12.45
N ALA A 122 0.37 -14.49 12.93
CA ALA A 122 1.43 -13.50 13.00
C ALA A 122 1.89 -13.33 14.45
N TYR A 123 3.20 -13.35 14.66
CA TYR A 123 3.86 -13.20 15.94
C TYR A 123 4.78 -11.99 15.85
N TYR A 124 4.59 -11.04 16.76
CA TYR A 124 5.32 -9.78 16.77
C TYR A 124 6.20 -9.70 18.01
N MET A 125 7.46 -9.34 17.81
CA MET A 125 8.49 -9.31 18.83
C MET A 125 9.32 -8.05 18.69
N ASN A 126 10.06 -7.73 19.74
CA ASN A 126 11.13 -6.76 19.70
C ASN A 126 12.47 -7.49 19.48
N GLU A 127 13.31 -6.99 18.58
CA GLU A 127 14.64 -7.52 18.28
C GLU A 127 15.53 -7.66 19.51
N ASP A 128 15.41 -6.76 20.49
CA ASP A 128 16.19 -6.81 21.74
C ASP A 128 15.78 -7.99 22.64
N GLN A 129 14.57 -8.54 22.44
CA GLN A 129 14.01 -9.66 23.20
C GLN A 129 13.27 -10.65 22.27
N PRO A 130 13.98 -11.32 21.33
CA PRO A 130 13.36 -12.04 20.21
C PRO A 130 12.67 -13.36 20.63
N SER A 131 12.77 -13.74 21.91
CA SER A 131 12.06 -14.90 22.47
C SER A 131 10.76 -14.54 23.18
N ILE A 132 10.45 -13.24 23.32
CA ILE A 132 9.24 -12.75 23.97
C ILE A 132 8.28 -12.25 22.89
N VAL A 133 7.19 -12.97 22.70
CA VAL A 133 6.09 -12.55 21.83
C VAL A 133 5.33 -11.42 22.51
N VAL A 134 5.36 -10.23 21.91
CA VAL A 134 4.65 -9.04 22.40
C VAL A 134 3.17 -9.14 22.05
N ALA A 135 2.87 -9.57 20.83
CA ALA A 135 1.50 -9.76 20.35
C ALA A 135 1.41 -10.91 19.34
N LYS A 136 0.22 -11.54 19.27
CA LYS A 136 -0.14 -12.55 18.29
C LYS A 136 -1.50 -12.24 17.69
N GLU A 137 -1.60 -12.32 16.37
CA GLU A 137 -2.83 -12.03 15.61
C GLU A 137 -3.03 -13.06 14.50
N ASN A 138 -4.27 -13.27 14.05
CA ASN A 138 -4.55 -13.97 12.79
C ASN A 138 -4.81 -12.92 11.70
N VAL A 139 -4.02 -12.94 10.63
CA VAL A 139 -4.05 -11.93 9.56
C VAL A 139 -4.30 -12.59 8.21
N ALA A 140 -4.97 -11.88 7.30
CA ALA A 140 -5.35 -12.44 6.01
C ALA A 140 -4.17 -12.54 5.01
N GLN A 141 -3.14 -11.72 5.20
CA GLN A 141 -1.96 -11.60 4.33
C GLN A 141 -0.72 -11.25 5.16
N VAL A 142 0.46 -11.58 4.64
CA VAL A 142 1.75 -11.21 5.23
C VAL A 142 2.06 -9.77 4.84
N ALA A 143 1.67 -8.84 5.70
CA ALA A 143 1.95 -7.42 5.56
C ALA A 143 2.00 -6.74 6.92
N MET A 144 2.76 -5.65 7.00
CA MET A 144 2.81 -4.77 8.17
C MET A 144 3.12 -3.34 7.72
N ASN A 145 2.39 -2.39 8.26
CA ASN A 145 2.63 -0.98 8.05
C ASN A 145 2.36 -0.17 9.33
N TYR A 146 3.40 0.50 9.84
CA TYR A 146 3.28 1.47 10.93
C TYR A 146 4.55 2.32 11.05
N ALA A 147 4.45 3.47 11.71
CA ALA A 147 5.59 4.34 11.99
C ALA A 147 6.00 4.29 13.47
N TYR A 148 7.29 4.48 13.74
CA TYR A 148 7.84 4.62 15.09
C TYR A 148 7.40 3.48 16.03
N ALA A 149 6.65 3.77 17.08
CA ALA A 149 6.21 2.75 18.06
C ALA A 149 4.68 2.58 18.10
N GLU A 150 3.98 2.96 17.02
CA GLU A 150 2.51 2.99 16.99
C GLU A 150 1.86 1.59 17.08
N PHE A 151 2.62 0.53 16.80
CA PHE A 151 2.14 -0.84 16.86
C PHE A 151 2.67 -1.59 18.08
N HIS A 152 1.78 -1.90 19.04
CA HIS A 152 2.08 -2.61 20.30
C HIS A 152 3.29 -2.05 21.09
N ASN A 153 3.60 -0.75 20.91
CA ASN A 153 4.79 -0.10 21.47
C ASN A 153 6.12 -0.77 21.08
N ILE A 154 6.17 -1.49 19.95
CA ILE A 154 7.42 -2.03 19.40
C ILE A 154 8.04 -0.94 18.50
N PRO A 155 9.22 -0.39 18.85
CA PRO A 155 9.91 0.54 17.95
C PRO A 155 10.14 -0.11 16.59
N SER A 156 9.79 0.60 15.52
CA SER A 156 9.81 0.09 14.14
C SER A 156 11.20 -0.38 13.74
N GLU A 157 12.25 0.27 14.21
CA GLU A 157 13.65 -0.08 13.97
C GLU A 157 14.13 -1.30 14.76
N LYS A 158 13.24 -1.89 15.56
CA LYS A 158 13.43 -3.11 16.34
C LYS A 158 12.34 -4.13 16.08
N PHE A 159 11.55 -3.95 15.02
CA PHE A 159 10.43 -4.81 14.75
C PHE A 159 10.89 -6.16 14.19
N LEU A 160 10.52 -7.23 14.90
CA LEU A 160 10.60 -8.60 14.40
C LEU A 160 9.20 -9.16 14.16
N GLY A 161 8.96 -9.63 12.94
CA GLY A 161 7.72 -10.29 12.54
C GLY A 161 7.97 -11.74 12.13
N TYR A 162 7.14 -12.66 12.61
CA TYR A 162 7.05 -14.02 12.10
C TYR A 162 5.61 -14.33 11.70
N TRP A 163 5.40 -14.73 10.45
CA TRP A 163 4.11 -15.19 9.93
C TRP A 163 4.20 -16.64 9.52
N VAL A 164 3.15 -17.41 9.82
CA VAL A 164 3.04 -18.82 9.43
C VAL A 164 1.63 -19.17 8.98
N GLY A 165 1.52 -19.86 7.85
CA GLY A 165 0.24 -20.21 7.25
C GLY A 165 0.34 -21.29 6.19
N LYS A 166 -0.79 -21.63 5.59
CA LYS A 166 -0.87 -22.55 4.46
C LYS A 166 -0.79 -21.78 3.14
N LEU A 167 0.21 -22.09 2.32
CA LEU A 167 0.26 -21.67 0.92
C LEU A 167 -0.46 -22.73 0.07
N ARG A 168 -1.59 -22.34 -0.54
CA ARG A 168 -2.31 -23.20 -1.48
C ARG A 168 -1.83 -22.96 -2.90
N VAL A 169 -1.34 -24.01 -3.54
CA VAL A 169 -0.90 -24.03 -4.93
C VAL A 169 -1.98 -24.73 -5.75
N PRO A 170 -2.84 -24.00 -6.49
CA PRO A 170 -3.95 -24.59 -7.22
C PRO A 170 -3.53 -25.40 -8.44
N GLN A 171 -2.37 -25.10 -9.02
CA GLN A 171 -1.86 -25.73 -10.24
C GLN A 171 -0.34 -25.78 -10.23
N ASP A 172 0.21 -26.76 -10.93
CA ASP A 172 1.63 -26.88 -11.17
C ASP A 172 2.16 -25.68 -11.96
N GLY A 173 3.30 -25.13 -11.58
CA GLY A 173 3.93 -24.06 -12.35
C GLY A 173 4.94 -23.23 -11.58
N LEU A 174 5.47 -22.20 -12.26
CA LEU A 174 6.29 -21.20 -11.60
C LEU A 174 5.43 -20.26 -10.76
N TYR A 175 5.91 -19.99 -9.56
CA TYR A 175 5.42 -18.97 -8.65
C TYR A 175 6.52 -17.96 -8.41
N GLU A 176 6.12 -16.70 -8.25
CA GLU A 176 7.00 -15.58 -7.95
C GLU A 176 6.78 -15.13 -6.50
N ILE A 177 7.89 -14.98 -5.78
CA ILE A 177 7.96 -14.40 -4.46
C ILE A 177 8.57 -13.00 -4.59
N SER A 178 7.89 -11.98 -4.07
CA SER A 178 8.38 -10.61 -4.09
C SER A 178 8.02 -9.85 -2.80
N ALA A 179 8.88 -8.92 -2.39
CA ALA A 179 8.65 -7.98 -1.30
C ALA A 179 9.52 -6.73 -1.48
N ASN A 180 9.05 -5.58 -0.99
CA ASN A 180 9.89 -4.39 -0.85
C ASN A 180 10.53 -4.40 0.54
N LEU A 181 11.87 -4.28 0.61
CA LEU A 181 12.61 -4.42 1.86
C LEU A 181 13.21 -3.11 2.39
N SER A 182 13.56 -2.14 1.55
CA SER A 182 14.18 -0.88 2.01
C SER A 182 15.37 -1.09 2.97
N TRP A 183 15.24 -0.86 4.27
CA TRP A 183 16.26 -1.10 5.32
C TRP A 183 15.96 -2.33 6.19
N SER A 184 15.31 -3.35 5.62
CA SER A 184 14.88 -4.56 6.33
C SER A 184 15.56 -5.82 5.80
N SER A 185 15.40 -6.91 6.54
CA SER A 185 15.79 -8.26 6.15
C SER A 185 14.58 -9.19 6.17
N VAL A 186 14.54 -10.14 5.24
CA VAL A 186 13.50 -11.16 5.16
C VAL A 186 14.11 -12.53 4.93
N ARG A 187 13.50 -13.53 5.56
CA ARG A 187 13.69 -14.94 5.23
C ARG A 187 12.34 -15.61 4.99
N VAL A 188 12.17 -16.20 3.81
CA VAL A 188 10.95 -16.88 3.39
C VAL A 188 11.23 -18.36 3.24
N LEU A 189 10.43 -19.18 3.92
CA LEU A 189 10.57 -20.63 3.89
C LEU A 189 9.29 -21.30 3.38
N ILE A 190 9.45 -22.29 2.51
CA ILE A 190 8.37 -23.19 2.07
C ILE A 190 8.76 -24.60 2.49
N ASP A 191 7.96 -25.23 3.37
CA ASP A 191 8.27 -26.53 3.98
C ASP A 191 9.72 -26.61 4.52
N LYS A 192 10.15 -25.54 5.22
CA LYS A 192 11.50 -25.31 5.77
C LYS A 192 12.63 -25.11 4.74
N HIS A 193 12.35 -25.19 3.44
CA HIS A 193 13.33 -24.83 2.42
C HIS A 193 13.45 -23.31 2.37
N ILE A 194 14.67 -22.78 2.48
CA ILE A 194 14.94 -21.35 2.44
C ILE A 194 14.87 -20.88 1.00
N ILE A 195 13.78 -20.23 0.63
CA ILE A 195 13.57 -19.76 -0.75
C ILE A 195 14.16 -18.37 -0.94
N VAL A 196 14.03 -17.53 0.08
CA VAL A 196 14.59 -16.18 0.15
C VAL A 196 15.29 -16.01 1.49
N ASP A 197 16.49 -15.44 1.47
CA ASP A 197 17.23 -14.96 2.66
C ASP A 197 18.04 -13.74 2.20
N LYS A 198 17.45 -12.55 2.36
CA LYS A 198 17.90 -11.31 1.71
C LYS A 198 17.71 -10.11 2.64
N ASN A 199 18.49 -9.06 2.39
CA ASN A 199 18.35 -7.75 3.02
C ASN A 199 18.28 -6.65 1.97
N ASN A 200 17.68 -5.53 2.35
CA ASN A 200 17.50 -4.28 1.62
C ASN A 200 16.71 -4.33 0.29
N SER A 201 17.00 -5.28 -0.58
CA SER A 201 16.25 -5.52 -1.80
C SER A 201 16.48 -6.92 -2.36
N PHE A 202 15.47 -7.43 -3.07
CA PHE A 202 15.63 -8.48 -4.07
C PHE A 202 14.58 -8.25 -5.17
N PRO A 203 14.91 -8.47 -6.45
CA PRO A 203 14.00 -8.15 -7.55
C PRO A 203 12.71 -8.99 -7.48
N SER A 204 12.89 -10.31 -7.42
CA SER A 204 11.92 -11.33 -7.05
C SER A 204 12.63 -12.69 -7.09
N GLN A 205 12.01 -13.73 -6.54
CA GLN A 205 12.51 -15.10 -6.63
C GLN A 205 11.43 -15.99 -7.22
N THR A 206 11.76 -16.70 -8.30
CA THR A 206 10.85 -17.70 -8.89
C THR A 206 11.15 -19.08 -8.33
N ILE A 207 10.09 -19.88 -8.16
CA ILE A 207 10.14 -21.27 -7.69
C ILE A 207 9.06 -22.08 -8.40
N TYR A 208 9.38 -23.31 -8.79
CA TYR A 208 8.40 -24.25 -9.31
C TYR A 208 7.72 -24.98 -8.14
N LEU A 209 6.39 -24.92 -8.09
CA LEU A 209 5.58 -25.63 -7.11
C LEU A 209 4.59 -26.54 -7.84
N THR A 210 4.41 -27.75 -7.32
CA THR A 210 3.32 -28.63 -7.77
C THR A 210 2.04 -28.28 -7.02
N LYS A 211 0.89 -28.63 -7.59
CA LYS A 211 -0.40 -28.49 -6.94
C LYS A 211 -0.38 -29.15 -5.55
N GLY A 212 -0.79 -28.40 -4.53
CA GLY A 212 -0.75 -28.86 -3.15
C GLY A 212 -0.94 -27.77 -2.11
N GLU A 213 -0.84 -28.16 -0.84
CA GLU A 213 -0.72 -27.24 0.29
C GLU A 213 0.71 -27.33 0.84
N TYR A 214 1.33 -26.18 1.06
CA TYR A 214 2.67 -26.06 1.63
C TYR A 214 2.61 -25.23 2.90
N LYS A 215 3.52 -25.46 3.84
CA LYS A 215 3.74 -24.53 4.94
C LYS A 215 4.57 -23.34 4.44
N LEU A 216 4.04 -22.14 4.58
CA LEU A 216 4.76 -20.90 4.34
C LEU A 216 5.13 -20.24 5.67
N GLU A 217 6.40 -19.92 5.84
CA GLU A 217 6.94 -19.18 6.98
C GLU A 217 7.67 -17.94 6.47
N VAL A 218 7.46 -16.81 7.14
CA VAL A 218 8.09 -15.54 6.80
C VAL A 218 8.65 -14.94 8.06
N GLU A 219 9.94 -14.63 8.04
CA GLU A 219 10.65 -13.96 9.11
C GLU A 219 11.12 -12.60 8.60
N TYR A 220 10.90 -11.56 9.36
CA TYR A 220 11.17 -10.19 8.96
C TYR A 220 11.82 -9.43 10.10
N ASN A 221 12.81 -8.61 9.78
CA ASN A 221 13.45 -7.68 10.70
C ASN A 221 13.58 -6.31 10.06
N ASN A 222 13.15 -5.25 10.73
CA ASN A 222 13.23 -3.88 10.23
C ASN A 222 14.26 -3.04 10.98
N ASN A 223 15.02 -2.20 10.25
CA ASN A 223 16.01 -1.29 10.82
C ASN A 223 15.73 0.19 10.46
N TRP A 224 14.46 0.56 10.27
CA TRP A 224 14.05 1.92 9.91
C TRP A 224 12.94 2.45 10.82
N HIS A 225 12.71 3.76 10.78
CA HIS A 225 11.68 4.42 11.59
C HIS A 225 10.25 4.24 11.07
N THR A 226 10.08 3.48 9.98
CA THR A 226 8.80 2.97 9.51
C THR A 226 8.93 1.50 9.13
N VAL A 227 7.85 0.75 9.29
CA VAL A 227 7.67 -0.59 8.71
C VAL A 227 6.73 -0.43 7.52
N GLY A 228 7.14 -0.90 6.34
CA GLY A 228 6.33 -0.88 5.12
C GLY A 228 6.54 -2.18 4.35
N PHE A 229 6.10 -3.29 4.93
CA PHE A 229 6.40 -4.64 4.45
C PHE A 229 5.17 -5.33 3.89
N GLN A 230 5.34 -6.01 2.75
CA GLN A 230 4.35 -6.91 2.18
C GLN A 230 5.09 -8.02 1.43
N LEU A 231 4.70 -9.27 1.68
CA LEU A 231 5.15 -10.42 0.90
C LEU A 231 4.04 -10.85 -0.05
N ASN A 232 4.40 -11.01 -1.32
CA ASN A 232 3.54 -11.60 -2.35
C ASN A 232 4.08 -12.97 -2.75
N VAL A 233 3.18 -13.95 -2.84
CA VAL A 233 3.44 -15.25 -3.47
C VAL A 233 2.31 -15.51 -4.45
N LYS A 234 2.62 -15.51 -5.74
CA LYS A 234 1.61 -15.62 -6.81
C LYS A 234 2.12 -16.43 -7.99
N PRO A 235 1.23 -16.97 -8.84
CA PRO A 235 1.65 -17.57 -10.10
C PRO A 235 2.52 -16.59 -10.88
N HIS A 236 3.64 -17.08 -11.42
CA HIS A 236 4.49 -16.26 -12.25
C HIS A 236 3.80 -16.02 -13.59
N SER A 237 3.33 -14.79 -13.74
CA SER A 237 2.79 -14.25 -14.98
C SER A 237 3.50 -12.93 -15.25
N PRO A 238 4.18 -12.77 -16.38
CA PRO A 238 4.81 -11.50 -16.71
C PRO A 238 3.75 -10.40 -16.78
N SER A 239 4.07 -9.23 -16.25
CA SER A 239 3.24 -8.03 -16.43
C SER A 239 3.22 -7.65 -17.91
N VAL A 240 2.06 -7.22 -18.40
CA VAL A 240 1.97 -6.70 -19.78
C VAL A 240 2.67 -5.35 -19.83
N SER A 241 3.64 -5.23 -20.72
CA SER A 241 4.40 -3.99 -20.89
C SER A 241 3.49 -2.86 -21.38
N ARG A 242 3.79 -1.61 -21.02
CA ARG A 242 3.09 -0.43 -21.50
C ARG A 242 2.83 -0.45 -23.02
N ASN A 243 3.84 -0.84 -23.80
CA ASN A 243 3.80 -0.80 -25.25
C ASN A 243 2.85 -1.85 -25.84
N ASP A 244 2.67 -2.96 -25.14
CA ASP A 244 1.84 -4.08 -25.61
C ASP A 244 0.41 -4.00 -25.09
N LEU A 245 0.11 -3.13 -24.12
CA LEU A 245 -1.20 -3.04 -23.48
C LEU A 245 -2.34 -2.83 -24.47
N ARG A 246 -2.20 -1.89 -25.40
CA ARG A 246 -3.25 -1.58 -26.36
C ARG A 246 -3.63 -2.80 -27.20
N GLN A 247 -2.63 -3.54 -27.69
CA GLN A 247 -2.85 -4.74 -28.50
C GLN A 247 -3.44 -5.86 -27.65
N ASN A 248 -2.96 -6.05 -26.42
CA ASN A 248 -3.49 -7.05 -25.51
C ASN A 248 -4.97 -6.78 -25.19
N LEU A 249 -5.32 -5.52 -24.88
CA LEU A 249 -6.69 -5.12 -24.58
C LEU A 249 -7.61 -5.24 -25.80
N ALA A 250 -7.13 -4.88 -26.99
CA ALA A 250 -7.89 -5.07 -28.23
C ALA A 250 -8.25 -6.55 -28.47
N SER A 251 -7.37 -7.48 -28.10
CA SER A 251 -7.63 -8.92 -28.25
C SER A 251 -8.77 -9.44 -27.34
N LEU A 252 -9.11 -8.72 -26.27
CA LEU A 252 -10.21 -9.06 -25.37
C LEU A 252 -11.59 -8.75 -25.95
N ASN A 253 -11.66 -7.99 -27.06
CA ASN A 253 -12.92 -7.59 -27.72
C ASN A 253 -13.94 -6.99 -26.74
N LEU A 254 -13.48 -6.13 -25.81
CA LEU A 254 -14.38 -5.45 -24.87
C LEU A 254 -15.37 -4.56 -25.63
N PRO A 255 -16.59 -4.33 -25.08
CA PRO A 255 -17.59 -3.51 -25.77
C PRO A 255 -17.08 -2.11 -26.14
N ASN A 256 -17.53 -1.57 -27.28
CA ASN A 256 -17.05 -0.30 -27.81
C ASN A 256 -17.31 0.92 -26.89
N ASN A 257 -18.32 0.84 -26.03
CA ASN A 257 -18.64 1.88 -25.05
C ASN A 257 -17.91 1.71 -23.71
N THR A 258 -16.87 0.85 -23.65
CA THR A 258 -16.06 0.64 -22.46
C THR A 258 -15.31 1.91 -22.08
N VAL A 259 -15.26 2.20 -20.78
CA VAL A 259 -14.57 3.36 -20.21
C VAL A 259 -13.58 2.96 -19.13
N VAL A 260 -12.69 3.87 -18.74
CA VAL A 260 -11.69 3.64 -17.68
C VAL A 260 -12.06 4.46 -16.45
N TYR A 261 -12.03 3.79 -15.31
CA TYR A 261 -11.96 4.42 -13.99
C TYR A 261 -10.59 4.10 -13.39
N ALA A 262 -9.94 5.09 -12.79
CA ALA A 262 -8.64 4.92 -12.16
C ALA A 262 -8.69 5.24 -10.66
N ALA A 263 -7.99 4.42 -9.88
CA ALA A 263 -7.71 4.63 -8.47
C ALA A 263 -6.21 4.55 -8.24
N SER A 264 -5.63 5.61 -7.70
CA SER A 264 -4.20 5.74 -7.54
C SER A 264 -3.84 6.17 -6.12
N VAL A 265 -2.86 5.51 -5.51
CA VAL A 265 -2.36 5.87 -4.17
C VAL A 265 -0.84 5.97 -4.13
N TYR A 266 -0.28 6.70 -3.16
CA TYR A 266 1.14 6.50 -2.84
C TYR A 266 1.28 5.22 -2.02
N GLU A 267 0.58 5.13 -0.89
CA GLU A 267 0.66 3.99 0.04
C GLU A 267 -0.69 3.71 0.73
N SER A 268 -0.73 2.62 1.50
CA SER A 268 -1.84 2.32 2.41
C SER A 268 -1.54 2.91 3.79
N ASN A 269 -2.55 3.45 4.49
CA ASN A 269 -2.42 3.76 5.93
C ASN A 269 -3.02 2.67 6.83
N ASN A 270 -3.46 1.55 6.25
CA ASN A 270 -3.87 0.37 6.99
C ASN A 270 -2.67 -0.51 7.37
N GLN A 271 -2.67 -1.04 8.59
CA GLN A 271 -1.63 -1.92 9.13
C GLN A 271 -1.32 -3.14 8.23
N GLY A 272 -2.31 -3.71 7.55
CA GLY A 272 -2.12 -4.84 6.63
C GLY A 272 -1.85 -4.45 5.17
N ASN A 273 -1.47 -3.19 4.91
CA ASN A 273 -1.39 -2.58 3.58
C ASN A 273 -2.67 -2.71 2.73
N ARG A 274 -3.82 -2.86 3.38
CA ARG A 274 -5.10 -3.04 2.69
C ARG A 274 -5.73 -1.71 2.29
N ILE A 275 -6.25 -1.67 1.06
CA ILE A 275 -7.09 -0.57 0.58
C ILE A 275 -8.40 -1.12 0.02
N ASN A 276 -9.50 -0.69 0.62
CA ASN A 276 -10.84 -1.03 0.17
C ASN A 276 -11.26 -0.09 -0.98
N ILE A 277 -11.48 -0.64 -2.16
CA ILE A 277 -11.99 0.12 -3.32
C ILE A 277 -13.49 -0.06 -3.42
N GLN A 278 -14.24 1.03 -3.24
CA GLN A 278 -15.64 1.08 -3.58
C GLN A 278 -15.79 1.44 -5.07
N THR A 279 -16.31 0.50 -5.86
CA THR A 279 -16.52 0.68 -7.31
C THR A 279 -17.54 1.78 -7.63
N PRO A 280 -17.53 2.33 -8.86
CA PRO A 280 -18.52 3.30 -9.32
C PRO A 280 -19.96 2.85 -9.08
N ASN A 281 -20.69 3.65 -8.30
CA ASN A 281 -22.12 3.45 -8.10
C ASN A 281 -22.86 3.88 -9.38
N HIS A 282 -23.81 3.05 -9.83
CA HIS A 282 -24.69 3.33 -10.97
C HIS A 282 -24.00 3.50 -12.34
N GLU A 283 -22.75 3.03 -12.50
CA GLU A 283 -22.17 2.93 -13.84
C GLU A 283 -22.91 1.84 -14.63
N THR A 284 -23.40 2.20 -15.81
CA THR A 284 -24.20 1.33 -16.68
C THR A 284 -23.38 0.84 -17.88
N ARG A 285 -22.26 1.51 -18.18
CA ARG A 285 -21.31 1.09 -19.19
C ARG A 285 -20.39 0.01 -18.65
N PRO A 286 -19.89 -0.89 -19.50
CA PRO A 286 -18.75 -1.72 -19.13
C PRO A 286 -17.54 -0.83 -18.83
N TYR A 287 -16.74 -1.19 -17.83
CA TYR A 287 -15.59 -0.37 -17.46
C TYR A 287 -14.39 -1.20 -17.01
N ILE A 288 -13.22 -0.65 -17.29
CA ILE A 288 -11.93 -1.10 -16.78
C ILE A 288 -11.65 -0.33 -15.50
N LEU A 289 -11.23 -1.04 -14.44
CA LEU A 289 -10.71 -0.42 -13.23
C LEU A 289 -9.18 -0.50 -13.25
N LEU A 290 -8.52 0.64 -13.37
CA LEU A 290 -7.06 0.77 -13.27
C LEU A 290 -6.69 1.09 -11.82
N LEU A 291 -5.95 0.19 -11.18
CA LEU A 291 -5.41 0.34 -9.83
C LEU A 291 -3.92 0.63 -9.92
N SER A 292 -3.46 1.66 -9.22
CA SER A 292 -2.05 2.06 -9.23
C SER A 292 -1.59 2.42 -7.83
N SER A 293 -0.42 1.95 -7.44
CA SER A 293 0.22 2.39 -6.20
C SER A 293 1.71 2.68 -6.36
N TYR A 294 2.25 3.58 -5.53
CA TYR A 294 3.70 3.77 -5.43
C TYR A 294 4.34 2.68 -4.58
N ASP A 295 3.78 2.38 -3.41
CA ASP A 295 4.15 1.24 -2.57
C ASP A 295 3.24 0.04 -2.82
N SER A 296 3.69 -1.15 -2.41
CA SER A 296 2.89 -2.38 -2.61
C SER A 296 1.68 -2.36 -1.68
N VAL A 297 0.49 -2.63 -2.22
CA VAL A 297 -0.75 -2.67 -1.43
C VAL A 297 -1.56 -3.94 -1.70
N ASN A 298 -2.56 -4.16 -0.86
CA ASN A 298 -3.56 -5.21 -0.99
C ASN A 298 -4.91 -4.58 -1.33
N TRP A 299 -5.25 -4.55 -2.61
CA TRP A 299 -6.52 -4.01 -3.08
C TRP A 299 -7.66 -4.98 -2.77
N GLU A 300 -8.69 -4.50 -2.07
CA GLU A 300 -9.96 -5.20 -1.88
C GLU A 300 -11.06 -4.47 -2.64
N VAL A 301 -11.43 -4.98 -3.81
CA VAL A 301 -12.45 -4.39 -4.68
C VAL A 301 -13.83 -4.87 -4.25
N VAL A 302 -14.62 -3.92 -3.76
CA VAL A 302 -15.97 -4.12 -3.24
C VAL A 302 -16.96 -3.21 -3.98
N GLY A 303 -18.20 -3.68 -4.12
CA GLY A 303 -19.29 -2.89 -4.70
C GLY A 303 -20.26 -3.71 -5.52
N THR A 304 -21.33 -3.04 -5.97
CA THR A 304 -22.46 -3.66 -6.68
C THR A 304 -22.22 -3.74 -8.18
N THR A 305 -21.55 -2.75 -8.76
CA THR A 305 -21.16 -2.74 -10.18
C THR A 305 -19.81 -3.43 -10.33
N ARG A 306 -19.67 -4.32 -11.31
CA ARG A 306 -18.44 -5.10 -11.52
C ARG A 306 -17.64 -4.56 -12.70
N PRO A 307 -16.31 -4.38 -12.56
CA PRO A 307 -15.45 -4.08 -13.70
C PRO A 307 -15.39 -5.28 -14.64
N VAL A 308 -15.30 -5.03 -15.96
CA VAL A 308 -15.05 -6.10 -16.93
C VAL A 308 -13.59 -6.59 -16.89
N LEU A 309 -12.69 -5.73 -16.40
CA LEU A 309 -11.27 -6.01 -16.24
C LEU A 309 -10.69 -5.09 -15.15
N ILE A 310 -9.82 -5.65 -14.30
CA ILE A 310 -9.01 -4.89 -13.35
C ILE A 310 -7.56 -4.91 -13.82
N LEU A 311 -7.01 -3.73 -14.11
CA LEU A 311 -5.58 -3.54 -14.37
C LEU A 311 -4.91 -3.12 -13.07
N TYR A 312 -3.77 -3.71 -12.73
CA TYR A 312 -3.07 -3.38 -11.49
C TYR A 312 -1.54 -3.47 -11.64
N ASP A 313 -0.80 -2.72 -10.83
CA ASP A 313 0.65 -2.85 -10.77
C ASP A 313 1.09 -4.22 -10.22
N ASN A 314 2.10 -4.83 -10.84
CA ASN A 314 2.52 -6.19 -10.51
C ASN A 314 3.17 -6.32 -9.11
N LYS A 315 3.38 -5.25 -8.36
CA LYS A 315 3.87 -5.33 -6.97
C LYS A 315 2.75 -5.46 -5.95
N SER A 316 1.52 -5.11 -6.32
CA SER A 316 0.34 -5.21 -5.47
C SER A 316 -0.42 -6.53 -5.65
N ASN A 317 -1.35 -6.80 -4.73
CA ASN A 317 -2.33 -7.86 -4.86
C ASN A 317 -3.71 -7.28 -5.09
N VAL A 318 -4.56 -8.03 -5.80
CA VAL A 318 -5.97 -7.69 -5.98
C VAL A 318 -6.83 -8.85 -5.51
N ARG A 319 -7.80 -8.54 -4.65
CA ARG A 319 -8.92 -9.40 -4.33
C ARG A 319 -10.19 -8.69 -4.76
N ALA A 320 -10.95 -9.31 -5.66
CA ALA A 320 -12.25 -8.81 -6.09
C ALA A 320 -13.31 -9.85 -5.76
N SER A 321 -14.49 -9.39 -5.34
CA SER A 321 -15.62 -10.28 -5.09
C SER A 321 -16.26 -10.71 -6.42
N GLY A 322 -16.15 -12.00 -6.77
CA GLY A 322 -16.66 -12.58 -8.02
C GLY A 322 -15.60 -12.82 -9.10
N LEU A 323 -16.03 -13.29 -10.28
CA LEU A 323 -15.16 -13.61 -11.43
C LEU A 323 -14.71 -12.35 -12.19
N SER A 324 -14.07 -11.40 -11.52
CA SER A 324 -13.43 -10.27 -12.21
C SER A 324 -12.09 -10.71 -12.77
N ASN A 325 -11.89 -10.50 -14.08
CA ASN A 325 -10.59 -10.73 -14.70
C ASN A 325 -9.59 -9.69 -14.20
N THR A 326 -8.38 -10.13 -13.86
CA THR A 326 -7.29 -9.25 -13.40
C THR A 326 -6.10 -9.40 -14.32
N LEU A 327 -5.44 -8.29 -14.64
CA LEU A 327 -4.22 -8.26 -15.46
C LEU A 327 -3.18 -7.35 -14.81
N ALA A 328 -2.00 -7.92 -14.52
CA ALA A 328 -0.86 -7.15 -14.03
C ALA A 328 -0.23 -6.37 -15.19
N VAL A 329 0.02 -5.08 -14.99
CA VAL A 329 0.48 -4.17 -16.05
C VAL A 329 1.66 -3.32 -15.60
N ASP A 330 2.52 -2.96 -16.55
CA ASP A 330 3.53 -1.92 -16.39
C ASP A 330 2.97 -0.57 -16.87
N TYR A 331 1.91 -0.12 -16.20
CA TYR A 331 1.25 1.15 -16.46
C TYR A 331 0.59 1.67 -15.19
N SER A 332 0.85 2.93 -14.87
CA SER A 332 0.29 3.57 -13.68
C SER A 332 -0.05 5.02 -13.93
N ILE A 333 -1.09 5.49 -13.25
CA ILE A 333 -1.38 6.91 -13.10
C ILE A 333 -0.96 7.31 -11.69
N HIS A 334 -0.21 8.40 -11.55
CA HIS A 334 0.26 8.87 -10.25
C HIS A 334 -0.91 9.41 -9.40
N TYR A 335 -0.86 9.26 -8.06
CA TYR A 335 -2.01 9.54 -7.18
C TYR A 335 -2.51 10.99 -7.20
N ASN A 336 -1.62 11.95 -7.44
CA ASN A 336 -1.96 13.37 -7.54
C ASN A 336 -1.99 13.87 -9.00
N ALA A 337 -2.17 12.95 -9.98
CA ALA A 337 -2.21 13.26 -11.42
C ALA A 337 -3.19 14.39 -11.79
N PHE A 338 -4.25 14.58 -11.00
CA PHE A 338 -5.23 15.65 -11.17
C PHE A 338 -5.38 16.54 -9.94
N ALA A 339 -4.34 16.66 -9.12
CA ALA A 339 -4.36 17.54 -7.96
C ALA A 339 -4.52 19.00 -8.39
N ARG A 340 -5.50 19.68 -7.78
CA ARG A 340 -5.80 21.09 -8.05
C ARG A 340 -5.03 22.05 -7.15
N GLN A 341 -4.51 21.56 -6.05
CA GLN A 341 -3.77 22.33 -5.07
C GLN A 341 -2.40 21.71 -4.88
N HIS A 342 -1.39 22.57 -4.92
CA HIS A 342 -0.05 22.22 -4.51
C HIS A 342 0.40 23.28 -3.51
N ASP A 343 1.06 22.85 -2.44
CA ASP A 343 1.67 23.77 -1.50
C ASP A 343 2.91 24.34 -2.18
N CYS A 344 2.76 25.55 -2.72
CA CYS A 344 3.82 26.25 -3.41
C CYS A 344 4.53 27.22 -2.48
N HIS A 345 5.86 27.16 -2.48
CA HIS A 345 6.75 28.01 -1.74
C HIS A 345 7.64 28.80 -2.71
N CYS A 346 7.80 30.09 -2.42
CA CYS A 346 8.76 30.95 -3.09
C CYS A 346 9.93 31.23 -2.13
N SER A 347 11.14 30.83 -2.49
CA SER A 347 12.33 31.20 -1.74
C SER A 347 12.64 32.69 -1.93
N GLY A 348 13.42 33.28 -1.00
CA GLY A 348 13.93 34.65 -1.15
C GLY A 348 14.85 34.86 -2.36
N SER A 349 15.32 33.78 -2.99
CA SER A 349 16.07 33.80 -4.25
C SER A 349 15.19 33.63 -5.49
N GLY A 350 13.86 33.71 -5.35
CA GLY A 350 12.87 33.55 -6.43
C GLY A 350 12.74 32.13 -6.95
N HIS A 351 13.22 31.15 -6.19
CA HIS A 351 13.04 29.75 -6.51
C HIS A 351 11.64 29.33 -6.08
N PHE A 352 10.79 29.03 -7.07
CA PHE A 352 9.41 28.59 -6.85
C PHE A 352 9.34 27.06 -6.87
N THR A 353 8.86 26.47 -5.79
CA THR A 353 8.70 25.01 -5.65
C THR A 353 7.32 24.68 -5.14
N CYS A 354 6.63 23.77 -5.80
CA CYS A 354 5.38 23.21 -5.32
C CYS A 354 5.60 21.77 -4.84
N SER A 355 4.89 21.35 -3.79
CA SER A 355 4.84 19.94 -3.41
C SER A 355 4.34 19.12 -4.61
N SER A 356 5.16 18.16 -5.07
CA SER A 356 4.96 17.25 -6.22
C SER A 356 5.06 17.86 -7.64
N SER A 357 6.26 18.27 -8.05
CA SER A 357 6.50 18.91 -9.35
C SER A 357 6.76 17.99 -10.55
N GLU A 358 6.20 16.77 -10.59
CA GLU A 358 6.39 15.85 -11.75
C GLU A 358 5.07 15.52 -12.45
N HIS A 359 4.34 16.52 -12.95
CA HIS A 359 3.07 16.24 -13.63
C HIS A 359 3.06 16.70 -15.07
N LYS A 360 2.83 15.71 -15.96
CA LYS A 360 2.15 15.91 -17.23
C LYS A 360 0.85 16.68 -16.97
N ASN A 361 0.49 17.62 -17.84
CA ASN A 361 -0.80 18.31 -17.70
C ASN A 361 -1.97 17.30 -17.85
N ALA A 362 -3.16 17.68 -17.40
CA ALA A 362 -4.32 16.78 -17.43
C ALA A 362 -4.61 16.22 -18.83
N ASN A 363 -4.45 17.03 -19.89
CA ASN A 363 -4.71 16.57 -21.25
C ASN A 363 -3.71 15.51 -21.72
N GLU A 364 -2.43 15.66 -21.36
CA GLU A 364 -1.41 14.66 -21.63
C GLU A 364 -1.74 13.34 -20.93
N ILE A 365 -2.22 13.37 -19.68
CA ILE A 365 -2.64 12.16 -18.97
C ILE A 365 -3.83 11.50 -19.68
N LEU A 366 -4.83 12.27 -20.10
CA LEU A 366 -5.98 11.71 -20.83
C LEU A 366 -5.58 11.12 -22.18
N GLN A 367 -4.72 11.79 -22.93
CA GLN A 367 -4.17 11.27 -24.19
C GLN A 367 -3.33 10.02 -23.96
N ASP A 368 -2.57 9.99 -22.87
CA ASP A 368 -1.76 8.86 -22.47
C ASP A 368 -2.60 7.61 -22.16
N VAL A 369 -3.66 7.77 -21.37
CA VAL A 369 -4.62 6.69 -21.08
C VAL A 369 -5.30 6.23 -22.36
N GLN A 370 -5.81 7.15 -23.17
CA GLN A 370 -6.51 6.82 -24.42
C GLN A 370 -5.59 6.12 -25.43
N SER A 371 -4.33 6.55 -25.54
CA SER A 371 -3.36 5.96 -26.46
C SER A 371 -2.86 4.60 -25.99
N THR A 372 -2.63 4.43 -24.69
CA THR A 372 -2.09 3.20 -24.08
C THR A 372 -3.16 2.12 -23.91
N LEU A 373 -4.36 2.48 -23.44
CA LEU A 373 -5.42 1.52 -23.16
C LEU A 373 -6.45 1.40 -24.29
N GLY A 374 -6.59 2.43 -25.13
CA GLY A 374 -7.60 2.48 -26.19
C GLY A 374 -8.99 2.93 -25.73
N TYR A 375 -9.17 3.22 -24.43
CA TYR A 375 -10.45 3.60 -23.81
C TYR A 375 -10.34 4.93 -23.06
N PRO A 376 -11.41 5.74 -23.02
CA PRO A 376 -11.37 7.05 -22.38
C PRO A 376 -11.42 6.95 -20.86
N LEU A 377 -10.61 7.76 -20.18
CA LEU A 377 -10.71 7.96 -18.73
C LEU A 377 -11.91 8.86 -18.40
N VAL A 378 -12.83 8.35 -17.59
CA VAL A 378 -14.06 9.08 -17.21
C VAL A 378 -14.17 9.38 -15.71
N GLY A 379 -13.30 8.77 -14.90
CA GLY A 379 -13.28 9.01 -13.47
C GLY A 379 -11.94 8.66 -12.83
N PHE A 380 -11.57 9.43 -11.82
CA PHE A 380 -10.32 9.29 -11.10
C PHE A 380 -10.52 9.47 -9.60
N SER A 381 -9.75 8.72 -8.82
CA SER A 381 -9.58 8.88 -7.38
C SER A 381 -8.11 8.76 -7.03
N GLY A 382 -7.63 9.64 -6.16
CA GLY A 382 -6.21 9.83 -5.93
C GLY A 382 -5.91 10.33 -4.53
N GLU A 383 -5.12 9.57 -3.75
CA GLU A 383 -4.76 9.94 -2.37
C GLU A 383 -3.31 9.59 -2.08
N TYR A 384 -2.64 10.35 -1.20
CA TYR A 384 -1.29 9.98 -0.77
C TYR A 384 -1.34 8.66 0.03
N ALA A 385 -1.99 8.66 1.19
CA ALA A 385 -2.12 7.48 2.04
C ALA A 385 -3.57 7.28 2.47
N THR A 386 -4.13 6.10 2.22
CA THR A 386 -5.51 5.77 2.63
C THR A 386 -5.71 4.28 2.88
N SER A 387 -6.80 3.91 3.55
CA SER A 387 -7.27 2.52 3.73
C SER A 387 -8.55 2.23 2.95
N ALA A 388 -9.16 3.26 2.36
CA ALA A 388 -10.33 3.12 1.51
C ALA A 388 -10.40 4.25 0.47
N LEU A 389 -10.94 3.92 -0.71
CA LEU A 389 -11.13 4.89 -1.79
C LEU A 389 -12.44 4.60 -2.52
N THR A 390 -13.28 5.62 -2.67
CA THR A 390 -14.47 5.54 -3.53
C THR A 390 -14.10 6.00 -4.92
N VAL A 391 -14.48 5.23 -5.94
CA VAL A 391 -14.15 5.51 -7.33
C VAL A 391 -15.42 5.83 -8.11
N PRO A 392 -15.52 7.00 -8.79
CA PRO A 392 -14.57 8.11 -8.76
C PRO A 392 -14.81 9.08 -7.59
N GLN A 393 -13.75 9.78 -7.14
CA GLN A 393 -13.86 11.03 -6.37
C GLN A 393 -14.10 12.21 -7.31
N ALA A 394 -13.54 12.17 -8.52
CA ALA A 394 -13.73 13.17 -9.56
C ALA A 394 -14.17 12.55 -10.88
N SER A 395 -15.27 13.05 -11.44
CA SER A 395 -15.68 12.72 -12.80
C SER A 395 -14.87 13.54 -13.80
N VAL A 396 -14.20 12.88 -14.73
CA VAL A 396 -13.40 13.53 -15.78
C VAL A 396 -14.35 14.03 -16.86
N ASN A 397 -14.71 15.31 -16.78
CA ASN A 397 -15.59 16.00 -17.73
C ASN A 397 -15.06 17.40 -18.07
N ALA A 398 -15.74 18.13 -18.95
CA ALA A 398 -15.30 19.46 -19.37
C ALA A 398 -15.14 20.46 -18.21
N ASN A 399 -16.01 20.41 -17.19
CA ASN A 399 -15.92 21.28 -16.03
C ASN A 399 -14.67 20.95 -15.19
N PHE A 400 -14.43 19.66 -14.94
CA PHE A 400 -13.24 19.18 -14.25
C PHE A 400 -11.95 19.62 -14.95
N LEU A 401 -11.89 19.51 -16.27
CA LEU A 401 -10.72 19.94 -17.05
C LEU A 401 -10.53 21.46 -17.04
N ASN A 402 -11.62 22.22 -17.06
CA ASN A 402 -11.56 23.67 -16.92
C ASN A 402 -11.03 24.08 -15.54
N GLU A 403 -11.45 23.41 -14.46
CA GLU A 403 -10.95 23.67 -13.11
C GLU A 403 -9.46 23.40 -12.98
N ILE A 404 -8.96 22.30 -13.55
CA ILE A 404 -7.52 22.00 -13.54
C ILE A 404 -6.74 23.05 -14.32
N LYS A 405 -7.23 23.43 -15.51
CA LYS A 405 -6.60 24.47 -16.32
C LYS A 405 -6.51 25.81 -15.57
N LEU A 406 -7.56 26.18 -14.83
CA LEU A 406 -7.55 27.38 -14.00
C LEU A 406 -6.52 27.29 -12.87
N ALA A 407 -6.40 26.13 -12.22
CA ALA A 407 -5.38 25.90 -11.20
C ALA A 407 -3.96 26.00 -11.76
N GLU A 408 -3.70 25.42 -12.93
CA GLU A 408 -2.41 25.50 -13.64
C GLU A 408 -2.06 26.96 -14.00
N GLN A 409 -3.03 27.73 -14.50
CA GLN A 409 -2.85 29.15 -14.82
C GLN A 409 -2.53 29.98 -13.57
N LYS A 410 -3.22 29.71 -12.45
CA LYS A 410 -2.95 30.35 -11.17
C LYS A 410 -1.51 30.06 -10.70
N ARG A 411 -1.09 28.80 -10.76
CA ARG A 411 0.27 28.38 -10.39
C ARG A 411 1.34 29.07 -11.24
N ALA A 412 1.15 29.12 -12.56
CA ALA A 412 2.08 29.81 -13.46
C ALA A 412 2.17 31.32 -13.16
N ALA A 413 1.06 31.94 -12.73
CA ALA A 413 1.07 33.34 -12.30
C ALA A 413 1.82 33.53 -10.97
N GLU A 414 1.65 32.62 -10.01
CA GLU A 414 2.38 32.62 -8.73
C GLU A 414 3.90 32.42 -8.94
N GLU A 415 4.29 31.50 -9.82
CA GLU A 415 5.68 31.27 -10.20
C GLU A 415 6.31 32.53 -10.80
N LYS A 416 5.63 33.16 -11.76
CA LYS A 416 6.10 34.40 -12.39
C LYS A 416 6.22 35.53 -11.36
N ALA A 417 5.28 35.63 -10.42
CA ALA A 417 5.33 36.60 -9.35
C ALA A 417 6.52 36.35 -8.40
N CYS A 418 6.79 35.09 -8.07
CA CYS A 418 7.95 34.68 -7.27
C CYS A 418 9.28 35.09 -7.93
N GLN A 419 9.45 34.75 -9.21
CA GLN A 419 10.65 35.10 -9.97
C GLN A 419 10.84 36.63 -10.10
N ALA A 420 9.74 37.39 -10.14
CA ALA A 420 9.79 38.86 -10.18
C ALA A 420 10.28 39.49 -8.86
N GLN A 421 10.18 38.79 -7.72
CA GLN A 421 10.68 39.31 -6.43
C GLN A 421 12.21 39.46 -6.42
N VAL A 422 12.94 38.63 -7.15
CA VAL A 422 14.42 38.70 -7.31
C VAL A 422 14.86 39.94 -8.08
N LYS A 423 14.00 40.46 -8.96
CA LYS A 423 14.31 41.63 -9.78
C LYS A 423 14.27 42.94 -9.00
N ARG A 424 13.71 42.95 -7.78
CA ARG A 424 13.81 44.10 -6.85
C ARG A 424 15.16 44.08 -6.15
N GLY A 425 16.20 44.45 -6.89
CA GLY A 425 17.54 44.68 -6.34
C GLY A 425 17.66 46.05 -5.66
N PHE A 426 18.80 46.31 -5.03
CA PHE A 426 19.10 47.56 -4.30
C PHE A 426 18.75 48.84 -5.09
N GLU A 427 18.86 48.80 -6.42
CA GLU A 427 18.50 49.90 -7.34
C GLU A 427 17.01 50.31 -7.29
N ASP A 428 16.09 49.40 -6.92
CA ASP A 428 14.66 49.70 -6.77
C ASP A 428 14.30 50.26 -5.38
N LEU A 429 15.23 50.22 -4.42
CA LEU A 429 15.06 50.72 -3.04
C LEU A 429 15.61 52.15 -2.86
N VAL A 430 16.24 52.72 -3.89
CA VAL A 430 16.91 54.04 -3.85
C VAL A 430 16.15 55.09 -4.67
N ARG A 431 14.85 54.89 -4.94
CA ARG A 431 13.98 55.92 -5.52
C ARG A 431 13.20 56.70 -4.47
#